data_AF-A0A645D4J9-F1
#
_entry.id   AF-A0A645D4J9-F1
#
_cell.length_a   1.000
_cell.length_b   1.000
_cell.length_c   1.000
_cell.angle_alpha   90.00
_cell.angle_beta   90.00
_cell.angle_gamma   90.00
#
_symmetry.space_group_name_H-M   'P 1'
#
loop_
_entity.id
_entity.type
_entity.pdbx_description
1 polymer ?
#
loop_
_entity_poly.entity_id
_entity_poly.type
_entity_poly.pdbx_seq_one_letter_code
_entity_poly.pdbx_strand_id
1 'polypeptide(L)'
;MTKCVRMDLMLDSGYTLVVLYYPEISAYVFQMNINGEQMNYIYNAADGTFMVDSNNRERFERMITAALGETDAENILLAPIPIFNDTIQMTFGVTADALYALPFDQTAAQPEQTPPPYALPYEQLGFTANAESAICLYEQAEPHYMQIAIHRPEWGVSPDEWNIEFHDSNVNGYKLVMQYFANEGKWHVYLEKDDVDCSFDDYPATDAKGWEYPDIETVHRMVGDAFASQGKELYYKPIAYFEQVVQERFDMTMEELYALPVGE
;
A
#
# COMPACT_ATOMS: atom_id res chain seq x y z
N MET A 1 11.42 -9.10 -11.36
CA MET A 1 10.10 -9.75 -11.56
C MET A 1 10.09 -10.42 -12.93
N THR A 2 9.59 -11.64 -13.04
CA THR A 2 9.33 -12.30 -14.34
C THR A 2 8.09 -11.67 -14.97
N LYS A 3 8.14 -11.34 -16.27
CA LYS A 3 6.99 -10.76 -16.98
C LYS A 3 5.86 -11.78 -17.07
N CYS A 4 4.61 -11.32 -17.03
CA CYS A 4 3.43 -12.15 -17.18
C CYS A 4 2.31 -11.37 -17.86
N VAL A 5 1.31 -12.09 -18.36
CA VAL A 5 0.00 -11.50 -18.68
C VAL A 5 -0.85 -11.61 -17.43
N ARG A 6 -1.26 -10.46 -16.89
CA ARG A 6 -2.13 -10.37 -15.71
C ARG A 6 -3.52 -9.90 -16.11
N MET A 7 -4.53 -10.55 -15.55
CA MET A 7 -5.93 -10.14 -15.65
C MET A 7 -6.51 -10.05 -14.24
N ASP A 8 -7.12 -8.91 -13.90
CA ASP A 8 -7.94 -8.71 -12.72
C ASP A 8 -9.39 -8.48 -13.19
N LEU A 9 -10.30 -9.40 -12.87
CA LEU A 9 -11.67 -9.38 -13.36
C LEU A 9 -12.66 -9.45 -12.19
N MET A 10 -13.50 -8.42 -12.04
CA MET A 10 -14.63 -8.45 -11.12
C MET A 10 -15.77 -9.28 -11.74
N LEU A 11 -16.21 -10.32 -11.03
CA LEU A 11 -17.27 -11.22 -11.47
C LEU A 11 -18.62 -10.77 -10.90
N ASP A 12 -19.71 -11.09 -11.60
CA ASP A 12 -21.08 -10.80 -11.13
C ASP A 12 -21.42 -11.49 -9.81
N SER A 13 -20.70 -12.55 -9.46
CA SER A 13 -20.79 -13.26 -8.17
C SER A 13 -20.20 -12.47 -6.99
N GLY A 14 -19.58 -11.31 -7.24
CA GLY A 14 -18.91 -10.48 -6.22
C GLY A 14 -17.46 -10.90 -5.92
N TYR A 15 -16.96 -11.97 -6.56
CA TYR A 15 -15.56 -12.36 -6.49
C TYR A 15 -14.70 -11.50 -7.43
N THR A 16 -13.47 -11.22 -7.03
CA THR A 16 -12.43 -10.77 -7.98
C THR A 16 -11.57 -11.96 -8.38
N LEU A 17 -11.57 -12.33 -9.67
CA LEU A 17 -10.69 -13.33 -10.25
C LEU A 17 -9.41 -12.65 -10.74
N VAL A 18 -8.27 -13.09 -10.22
CA VAL A 18 -6.95 -12.69 -10.68
C VAL A 18 -6.25 -13.88 -11.34
N VAL A 19 -5.78 -13.70 -12.57
CA VAL A 19 -5.01 -14.70 -13.31
C VAL A 19 -3.69 -14.08 -13.76
N LEU A 20 -2.58 -14.72 -13.40
CA LEU A 20 -1.25 -14.39 -13.90
C LEU A 20 -0.77 -15.56 -14.74
N TYR A 21 -0.53 -15.33 -16.03
CA TYR A 21 0.01 -16.33 -16.95
C TYR A 21 1.46 -15.98 -17.31
N TYR A 22 2.36 -16.93 -17.08
CA TYR A 22 3.80 -16.83 -17.33
C TYR A 22 4.18 -17.77 -18.49
N PRO A 23 4.21 -17.28 -19.74
CA PRO A 23 4.49 -18.13 -20.91
C PRO A 23 5.87 -18.78 -20.87
N GLU A 24 6.88 -18.10 -20.31
CA GLU A 24 8.28 -18.57 -20.28
C GLU A 24 8.46 -19.86 -19.46
N ILE A 25 7.62 -20.06 -18.46
CA ILE A 25 7.65 -21.23 -17.57
C ILE A 25 6.36 -22.03 -17.63
N SER A 26 5.48 -21.74 -18.60
CA SER A 26 4.18 -22.37 -18.78
C SER A 26 3.37 -22.48 -17.48
N ALA A 27 3.28 -21.40 -16.70
CA ALA A 27 2.62 -21.42 -15.40
C ALA A 27 1.47 -20.42 -15.32
N TYR A 28 0.41 -20.83 -14.63
CA TYR A 28 -0.70 -19.97 -14.22
C TYR A 28 -0.70 -19.83 -12.71
N VAL A 29 -0.94 -18.62 -12.22
CA VAL A 29 -1.28 -18.34 -10.82
C VAL A 29 -2.72 -17.85 -10.80
N PHE A 30 -3.56 -18.50 -10.00
CA PHE A 30 -4.96 -18.14 -9.84
C PHE A 30 -5.19 -17.62 -8.43
N GLN A 31 -5.85 -16.48 -8.33
CA GLN A 31 -6.28 -15.93 -7.05
C GLN A 31 -7.76 -15.54 -7.12
N MET A 32 -8.47 -15.76 -6.02
CA MET A 32 -9.81 -15.20 -5.81
C MET A 32 -9.92 -14.71 -4.38
N ASN A 33 -10.58 -13.58 -4.20
CA ASN A 33 -10.87 -13.00 -2.89
C ASN A 33 -12.36 -12.69 -2.76
N ILE A 34 -12.95 -13.02 -1.62
CA ILE A 34 -14.29 -12.56 -1.20
C ILE A 34 -14.37 -12.55 0.32
N ASN A 35 -14.96 -11.52 0.95
CA ASN A 35 -15.27 -11.49 2.38
C ASN A 35 -14.12 -11.94 3.33
N GLY A 36 -12.87 -11.62 3.00
CA GLY A 36 -11.68 -12.03 3.77
C GLY A 36 -11.21 -13.47 3.53
N GLU A 37 -11.91 -14.25 2.71
CA GLU A 37 -11.44 -15.54 2.22
C GLU A 37 -10.59 -15.38 0.95
N GLN A 38 -9.38 -15.94 0.98
CA GLN A 38 -8.46 -15.97 -0.14
C GLN A 38 -8.26 -17.39 -0.67
N MET A 39 -8.18 -17.49 -2.00
CA MET A 39 -7.69 -18.63 -2.76
C MET A 39 -6.42 -18.21 -3.50
N ASN A 40 -5.39 -19.04 -3.47
CA ASN A 40 -4.17 -18.86 -4.27
C ASN A 40 -3.59 -20.23 -4.60
N TYR A 41 -3.42 -20.54 -5.88
CA TYR A 41 -2.72 -21.74 -6.32
C TYR A 41 -2.02 -21.56 -7.66
N ILE A 42 -1.05 -22.45 -7.93
CA ILE A 42 -0.29 -22.47 -9.18
C ILE A 42 -0.66 -23.71 -9.98
N TYR A 43 -0.84 -23.55 -11.28
CA TYR A 43 -0.94 -24.63 -12.24
C TYR A 43 0.24 -24.56 -13.22
N ASN A 44 1.03 -25.63 -13.28
CA ASN A 44 2.09 -25.78 -14.27
C ASN A 44 1.52 -26.49 -15.50
N ALA A 45 1.32 -25.74 -16.58
CA ALA A 45 0.80 -26.27 -17.83
C ALA A 45 1.82 -27.13 -18.58
N ALA A 46 3.13 -27.07 -18.24
CA ALA A 46 4.13 -27.91 -18.88
C ALA A 46 4.01 -29.39 -18.48
N ASP A 47 3.63 -29.69 -17.24
CA ASP A 47 3.53 -31.05 -16.71
C ASP A 47 2.15 -31.40 -16.12
N GLY A 48 1.22 -30.45 -16.11
CA GLY A 48 -0.15 -30.64 -15.62
C GLY A 48 -0.27 -30.65 -14.09
N THR A 49 0.78 -30.26 -13.37
CA THR A 49 0.80 -30.29 -11.90
C THR A 49 0.17 -29.05 -11.27
N PHE A 50 -0.36 -29.22 -10.06
CA PHE A 50 -0.91 -28.14 -9.25
C PHE A 50 -0.09 -27.99 -7.98
N MET A 51 0.33 -26.76 -7.66
CA MET A 51 0.81 -26.41 -6.34
C MET A 51 -0.36 -25.79 -5.57
N VAL A 52 -1.09 -26.67 -4.90
CA VAL A 52 -2.22 -26.36 -4.02
C VAL A 52 -1.90 -27.01 -2.69
N ASP A 53 -2.05 -26.29 -1.58
CA ASP A 53 -2.05 -26.96 -0.27
C ASP A 53 -3.18 -27.99 -0.27
N SER A 54 -2.84 -29.27 -0.09
CA SER A 54 -3.79 -30.38 -0.18
C SER A 54 -4.98 -30.21 0.75
N ASN A 55 -4.82 -29.51 1.88
CA ASN A 55 -5.91 -29.22 2.81
C ASN A 55 -6.91 -28.17 2.28
N ASN A 56 -6.56 -27.48 1.20
CA ASN A 56 -7.33 -26.39 0.62
C ASN A 56 -7.96 -26.72 -0.74
N ARG A 57 -7.66 -27.88 -1.35
CA ARG A 57 -8.16 -28.20 -2.70
C ARG A 57 -9.68 -28.17 -2.80
N GLU A 58 -10.39 -28.94 -1.97
CA GLU A 58 -11.87 -28.97 -1.99
C GLU A 58 -12.49 -27.60 -1.70
N ARG A 59 -11.84 -26.80 -0.85
CA ARG A 59 -12.26 -25.42 -0.56
C ARG A 59 -12.10 -24.54 -1.80
N PHE A 60 -10.99 -24.64 -2.52
CA PHE A 60 -10.73 -23.87 -3.74
C PHE A 60 -11.69 -24.27 -4.87
N GLU A 61 -11.94 -25.56 -5.06
CA GLU A 61 -12.91 -26.03 -6.05
C GLU A 61 -14.33 -25.48 -5.74
N ARG A 62 -14.72 -25.41 -4.46
CA ARG A 62 -15.98 -24.79 -4.05
C ARG A 62 -16.01 -23.28 -4.32
N MET A 63 -14.93 -22.56 -4.03
CA MET A 63 -14.82 -21.13 -4.31
C MET A 63 -14.93 -20.84 -5.81
N ILE A 64 -14.23 -21.63 -6.65
CA ILE A 64 -14.30 -21.50 -8.11
C ILE A 64 -15.72 -21.76 -8.61
N THR A 65 -16.38 -22.81 -8.11
CA THR A 65 -17.77 -23.12 -8.47
C THR A 65 -18.73 -22.02 -8.05
N ALA A 66 -18.54 -21.42 -6.86
CA ALA A 66 -19.33 -20.30 -6.40
C ALA A 66 -19.09 -19.02 -7.23
N ALA A 67 -17.85 -18.82 -7.68
CA ALA A 67 -17.45 -17.64 -8.44
C ALA A 67 -17.88 -17.71 -9.92
N LEU A 68 -17.69 -18.87 -10.57
CA LEU A 68 -17.85 -19.06 -12.02
C LEU A 68 -19.11 -19.85 -12.41
N GLY A 69 -19.80 -20.47 -11.43
CA GLY A 69 -20.91 -21.38 -11.66
C GLY A 69 -20.47 -22.83 -11.92
N GLU A 70 -21.45 -23.70 -12.18
CA GLU A 70 -21.17 -25.09 -12.59
C GLU A 70 -20.44 -25.10 -13.95
N THR A 71 -19.42 -25.94 -14.05
CA THR A 71 -18.54 -26.04 -15.21
C THR A 71 -18.40 -27.50 -15.65
N ASP A 72 -18.29 -27.72 -16.96
CA ASP A 72 -18.00 -29.04 -17.54
C ASP A 72 -16.49 -29.38 -17.48
N ALA A 73 -15.68 -28.58 -16.79
CA ALA A 73 -14.24 -28.82 -16.66
C ALA A 73 -13.96 -30.13 -15.91
N GLU A 74 -13.15 -31.02 -16.51
CA GLU A 74 -12.71 -32.28 -15.88
C GLU A 74 -11.97 -32.04 -14.55
N ASN A 75 -11.34 -30.88 -14.41
CA ASN A 75 -10.76 -30.41 -13.15
C ASN A 75 -11.18 -28.97 -12.91
N ILE A 76 -11.93 -28.74 -11.84
CA ILE A 76 -12.49 -27.43 -11.47
C ILE A 76 -11.38 -26.37 -11.31
N LEU A 77 -10.18 -26.77 -10.88
CA LEU A 77 -9.03 -25.86 -10.77
C LEU A 77 -8.55 -25.30 -12.13
N LEU A 78 -9.03 -25.81 -13.25
CA LEU A 78 -8.73 -25.27 -14.60
C LEU A 78 -9.84 -24.38 -15.14
N ALA A 79 -11.00 -24.30 -14.48
CA ALA A 79 -12.13 -23.50 -14.94
C ALA A 79 -11.84 -22.00 -15.18
N PRO A 80 -10.87 -21.36 -14.48
CA PRO A 80 -10.53 -19.97 -14.80
C PRO A 80 -9.79 -19.77 -16.14
N ILE A 81 -9.18 -20.81 -16.73
CA ILE A 81 -8.37 -20.68 -17.96
C ILE A 81 -9.22 -20.24 -19.17
N PRO A 82 -10.37 -20.86 -19.47
CA PRO A 82 -11.24 -20.38 -20.54
C PRO A 82 -11.64 -18.91 -20.36
N ILE A 83 -12.03 -18.51 -19.14
CA ILE A 83 -12.41 -17.13 -18.83
C ILE A 83 -11.25 -16.16 -19.14
N PHE A 84 -10.04 -16.51 -18.72
CA PHE A 84 -8.84 -15.72 -19.01
C PHE A 84 -8.59 -15.60 -20.52
N ASN A 85 -8.54 -16.73 -21.23
CA ASN A 85 -8.25 -16.75 -22.66
C ASN A 85 -9.32 -16.01 -23.48
N ASP A 86 -10.59 -16.23 -23.17
CA ASP A 86 -11.71 -15.57 -23.84
C ASP A 86 -11.70 -14.07 -23.57
N THR A 87 -11.42 -13.65 -22.34
CA THR A 87 -11.35 -12.22 -21.99
C THR A 87 -10.22 -11.53 -22.76
N ILE A 88 -9.02 -12.13 -22.81
CA ILE A 88 -7.89 -11.60 -23.58
C ILE A 88 -8.23 -11.54 -25.08
N GLN A 89 -8.80 -12.61 -25.63
CA GLN A 89 -9.19 -12.68 -27.04
C GLN A 89 -10.29 -11.68 -27.40
N MET A 90 -11.31 -11.50 -26.54
CA MET A 90 -12.39 -10.53 -26.77
C MET A 90 -11.91 -9.09 -26.66
N THR A 91 -10.98 -8.81 -25.74
CA THR A 91 -10.48 -7.45 -25.47
C THR A 91 -9.44 -7.01 -26.49
N PHE A 92 -8.46 -7.88 -26.78
CA PHE A 92 -7.29 -7.52 -27.59
C PHE A 92 -7.28 -8.17 -28.98
N GLY A 93 -8.19 -9.12 -29.26
CA GLY A 93 -8.24 -9.84 -30.53
C GLY A 93 -7.08 -10.83 -30.74
N VAL A 94 -6.28 -11.10 -29.71
CA VAL A 94 -5.08 -11.96 -29.75
C VAL A 94 -5.07 -12.95 -28.58
N THR A 95 -4.22 -13.99 -28.66
CA THR A 95 -4.00 -14.93 -27.55
C THR A 95 -3.13 -14.32 -26.46
N ALA A 96 -3.11 -14.91 -25.26
CA ALA A 96 -2.23 -14.47 -24.18
C ALA A 96 -0.73 -14.59 -24.54
N ASP A 97 -0.32 -15.62 -25.28
CA ASP A 97 1.06 -15.74 -25.79
C ASP A 97 1.40 -14.63 -26.79
N ALA A 98 0.47 -14.30 -27.69
CA ALA A 98 0.67 -13.22 -28.65
C ALA A 98 0.70 -11.85 -27.97
N LEU A 99 -0.15 -11.63 -26.97
CA LEU A 99 -0.15 -10.43 -26.13
C LEU A 99 1.18 -10.29 -25.37
N TYR A 100 1.70 -11.39 -24.82
CA TYR A 100 3.01 -11.43 -24.16
C TYR A 100 4.17 -11.14 -25.12
N ALA A 101 4.10 -11.66 -26.34
CA ALA A 101 5.13 -11.52 -27.36
C ALA A 101 5.13 -10.15 -28.04
N LEU A 102 4.11 -9.31 -27.81
CA LEU A 102 4.15 -7.93 -28.27
C LEU A 102 5.41 -7.26 -27.72
N PRO A 103 6.06 -6.38 -28.51
CA PRO A 103 7.19 -5.62 -28.02
C PRO A 103 6.74 -4.84 -26.79
N PHE A 104 7.17 -5.31 -25.63
CA PHE A 104 7.03 -4.59 -24.39
C PHE A 104 8.00 -3.43 -24.49
N ASP A 105 7.52 -2.30 -24.98
CA ASP A 105 8.32 -1.09 -25.04
C ASP A 105 8.74 -0.77 -23.60
N GLN A 106 10.01 -0.98 -23.25
CA GLN A 106 10.48 -0.66 -21.89
C GLN A 106 10.56 0.86 -21.66
N THR A 107 10.38 1.67 -22.71
CA THR A 107 10.01 3.10 -22.64
C THR A 107 8.55 3.33 -22.23
N ALA A 108 7.72 2.28 -22.27
CA ALA A 108 6.45 2.18 -21.55
C ALA A 108 6.60 1.35 -20.25
N ALA A 109 7.79 1.36 -19.62
CA ALA A 109 7.78 1.58 -18.17
C ALA A 109 6.86 2.80 -17.94
N GLN A 110 5.91 2.70 -17.01
CA GLN A 110 4.93 3.75 -16.64
C GLN A 110 5.28 5.09 -17.28
N PRO A 111 4.52 5.53 -18.31
CA PRO A 111 4.99 6.44 -19.36
C PRO A 111 5.90 7.47 -18.75
N GLU A 112 7.24 7.33 -18.93
CA GLU A 112 8.29 8.01 -18.14
C GLU A 112 7.66 9.20 -17.43
N GLN A 113 7.07 8.96 -16.24
CA GLN A 113 6.13 9.92 -15.68
C GLN A 113 7.05 11.06 -15.36
N THR A 114 7.07 12.06 -16.24
CA THR A 114 7.79 13.28 -15.98
C THR A 114 7.28 13.65 -14.62
N PRO A 115 8.14 13.62 -13.59
CA PRO A 115 7.71 13.74 -12.22
C PRO A 115 6.80 14.95 -12.22
N PRO A 116 5.57 14.83 -11.70
CA PRO A 116 4.67 15.97 -11.75
C PRO A 116 5.45 17.15 -11.16
N PRO A 117 5.43 18.35 -11.74
CA PRO A 117 6.45 19.37 -11.44
C PRO A 117 6.63 19.66 -9.95
N TYR A 118 5.57 19.46 -9.16
CA TYR A 118 5.61 19.52 -7.71
C TYR A 118 6.57 18.55 -7.02
N ALA A 119 6.85 17.39 -7.60
CA ALA A 119 7.68 16.34 -7.03
C ALA A 119 9.17 16.54 -7.27
N LEU A 120 9.56 17.36 -8.25
CA LEU A 120 10.96 17.52 -8.66
C LEU A 120 11.90 17.89 -7.50
N PRO A 121 11.53 18.78 -6.56
CA PRO A 121 12.40 19.08 -5.42
C PRO A 121 12.46 17.95 -4.39
N TYR A 122 11.40 17.14 -4.27
CA TYR A 122 11.35 16.00 -3.37
C TYR A 122 12.16 14.81 -3.90
N GLU A 123 12.20 14.60 -5.21
CA GLU A 123 13.02 13.55 -5.82
C GLU A 123 14.52 13.71 -5.55
N GLN A 124 15.00 14.96 -5.50
CA GLN A 124 16.39 15.27 -5.13
C GLN A 124 16.73 14.84 -3.70
N LEU A 125 15.72 14.69 -2.84
CA LEU A 125 15.82 14.21 -1.46
C LEU A 125 15.54 12.71 -1.35
N GLY A 126 15.32 12.01 -2.46
CA GLY A 126 15.06 10.56 -2.50
C GLY A 126 13.58 10.18 -2.33
N PHE A 127 12.65 11.13 -2.46
CA PHE A 127 11.22 10.79 -2.54
C PHE A 127 10.87 10.26 -3.94
N THR A 128 9.75 9.54 -4.01
CA THR A 128 9.14 9.06 -5.23
C THR A 128 7.72 9.62 -5.34
N ALA A 129 7.33 10.09 -6.53
CA ALA A 129 5.99 10.60 -6.74
C ALA A 129 4.99 9.45 -6.94
N ASN A 130 3.85 9.52 -6.25
CA ASN A 130 2.67 8.74 -6.59
C ASN A 130 1.60 9.72 -7.12
N ALA A 131 1.48 9.76 -8.44
CA ALA A 131 0.56 10.66 -9.14
C ALA A 131 -0.93 10.29 -8.93
N GLU A 132 -1.25 9.02 -8.64
CA GLU A 132 -2.63 8.59 -8.41
C GLU A 132 -3.18 9.16 -7.11
N SER A 133 -2.37 9.18 -6.06
CA SER A 133 -2.72 9.71 -4.74
C SER A 133 -2.25 11.16 -4.52
N ALA A 134 -1.63 11.78 -5.54
CA ALA A 134 -1.04 13.12 -5.46
C ALA A 134 -0.12 13.32 -4.24
N ILE A 135 0.78 12.36 -4.00
CA ILE A 135 1.73 12.38 -2.87
C ILE A 135 3.19 12.23 -3.33
N CYS A 136 4.12 12.72 -2.52
CA CYS A 136 5.54 12.38 -2.58
C CYS A 136 5.90 11.47 -1.41
N LEU A 137 6.55 10.35 -1.67
CA LEU A 137 6.81 9.27 -0.72
C LEU A 137 8.31 9.01 -0.55
N TYR A 138 8.79 9.08 0.68
CA TYR A 138 10.12 8.62 1.07
C TYR A 138 9.99 7.34 1.91
N GLU A 139 10.70 6.28 1.53
CA GLU A 139 10.69 5.00 2.25
C GLU A 139 12.10 4.54 2.60
N GLN A 140 12.25 3.97 3.79
CA GLN A 140 13.45 3.28 4.23
C GLN A 140 13.05 1.96 4.89
N ALA A 141 13.62 0.84 4.43
CA ALA A 141 13.29 -0.49 4.94
C ALA A 141 14.15 -0.92 6.16
N GLU A 142 15.40 -0.44 6.24
CA GLU A 142 16.39 -0.88 7.23
C GLU A 142 16.87 0.31 8.07
N PRO A 143 17.16 0.17 9.38
CA PRO A 143 17.11 -1.06 10.18
C PRO A 143 15.68 -1.51 10.57
N HIS A 144 14.70 -0.66 10.31
CA HIS A 144 13.27 -0.94 10.43
C HIS A 144 12.54 -0.03 9.45
N TYR A 145 11.27 -0.35 9.18
CA TYR A 145 10.48 0.36 8.19
C TYR A 145 10.15 1.77 8.67
N MET A 146 10.41 2.75 7.81
CA MET A 146 10.09 4.15 8.04
C MET A 146 9.61 4.79 6.73
N GLN A 147 8.57 5.60 6.82
CA GLN A 147 7.95 6.27 5.68
C GLN A 147 7.64 7.73 6.02
N ILE A 148 7.89 8.64 5.07
CA ILE A 148 7.39 10.01 5.09
C ILE A 148 6.61 10.25 3.82
N ALA A 149 5.35 10.65 3.93
CA ALA A 149 4.52 11.02 2.80
C ALA A 149 4.09 12.49 2.92
N ILE A 150 4.13 13.20 1.80
CA ILE A 150 3.77 14.61 1.71
C ILE A 150 2.70 14.78 0.65
N HIS A 151 1.67 15.55 0.99
CA HIS A 151 0.59 15.94 0.12
C HIS A 151 0.30 17.44 0.27
N ARG A 152 0.12 18.13 -0.85
CA ARG A 152 -0.43 19.49 -0.88
C ARG A 152 -1.73 19.53 -1.67
N PRO A 153 -2.77 20.25 -1.20
CA PRO A 153 -4.09 20.23 -1.84
C PRO A 153 -4.08 20.65 -3.32
N GLU A 154 -3.13 21.49 -3.72
CA GLU A 154 -2.95 21.90 -5.11
C GLU A 154 -2.41 20.79 -6.05
N TRP A 155 -1.94 19.67 -5.52
CA TRP A 155 -1.43 18.54 -6.31
C TRP A 155 -2.52 17.59 -6.77
N GLY A 156 -3.65 17.55 -6.08
CA GLY A 156 -4.75 16.62 -6.36
C GLY A 156 -5.55 16.26 -5.10
N VAL A 157 -6.27 15.14 -5.16
CA VAL A 157 -7.09 14.65 -4.04
C VAL A 157 -6.21 13.75 -3.15
N SER A 158 -6.11 14.08 -1.86
CA SER A 158 -5.47 13.22 -0.85
C SER A 158 -6.31 11.96 -0.60
N PRO A 159 -5.70 10.79 -0.38
CA PRO A 159 -6.43 9.58 0.01
C PRO A 159 -7.18 9.72 1.35
N ASP A 160 -6.65 10.48 2.31
CA ASP A 160 -7.19 10.54 3.69
C ASP A 160 -7.12 11.95 4.32
N GLU A 161 -7.18 13.00 3.50
CA GLU A 161 -7.20 14.43 3.87
C GLU A 161 -5.97 15.00 4.63
N TRP A 162 -5.03 14.17 5.09
CA TRP A 162 -3.79 14.63 5.69
C TRP A 162 -2.84 15.26 4.65
N ASN A 163 -1.93 16.10 5.15
CA ASN A 163 -0.91 16.81 4.39
C ASN A 163 0.49 16.24 4.58
N ILE A 164 0.77 15.69 5.77
CA ILE A 164 2.02 14.98 6.05
C ILE A 164 1.65 13.70 6.80
N GLU A 165 2.23 12.58 6.41
CA GLU A 165 2.19 11.34 7.16
C GLU A 165 3.60 10.88 7.46
N PHE A 166 3.82 10.45 8.70
CA PHE A 166 5.06 9.81 9.13
C PHE A 166 4.73 8.48 9.78
N HIS A 167 5.41 7.42 9.33
CA HIS A 167 5.34 6.10 9.93
C HIS A 167 6.74 5.66 10.30
N ASP A 168 6.91 5.20 11.53
CA ASP A 168 8.09 4.46 11.98
C ASP A 168 7.63 3.17 12.67
N SER A 169 8.07 2.02 12.15
CA SER A 169 7.64 0.72 12.65
C SER A 169 8.27 0.32 13.98
N ASN A 170 9.24 1.09 14.48
CA ASN A 170 9.98 0.76 15.69
C ASN A 170 10.56 2.00 16.42
N VAL A 171 9.71 2.67 17.18
CA VAL A 171 10.10 3.65 18.20
C VAL A 171 10.10 2.97 19.57
N ASN A 172 11.26 2.49 20.03
CA ASN A 172 11.38 1.73 21.29
C ASN A 172 10.41 0.53 21.40
N GLY A 173 10.19 -0.15 20.28
CA GLY A 173 9.29 -1.29 20.16
C GLY A 173 7.82 -0.92 19.93
N TYR A 174 7.50 0.34 19.69
CA TYR A 174 6.17 0.80 19.26
C TYR A 174 6.16 1.07 17.76
N LYS A 175 5.04 0.77 17.09
CA LYS A 175 4.73 1.35 15.78
C LYS A 175 4.15 2.74 16.02
N LEU A 176 4.67 3.73 15.32
CA LEU A 176 4.22 5.12 15.37
C LEU A 176 3.65 5.51 14.01
N VAL A 177 2.44 6.05 13.99
CA VAL A 177 1.89 6.75 12.82
C VAL A 177 1.50 8.16 13.24
N MET A 178 1.89 9.16 12.46
CA MET A 178 1.57 10.56 12.69
C MET A 178 1.01 11.18 11.43
N GLN A 179 -0.10 11.89 11.53
CA GLN A 179 -0.75 12.57 10.41
C GLN A 179 -0.97 14.04 10.74
N TYR A 180 -0.55 14.94 9.86
CA TYR A 180 -0.75 16.37 9.99
C TYR A 180 -1.86 16.86 9.07
N PHE A 181 -2.82 17.59 9.62
CA PHE A 181 -3.94 18.20 8.91
C PHE A 181 -3.74 19.73 8.90
N ALA A 182 -3.22 20.27 7.80
CA ALA A 182 -2.78 21.67 7.73
C ALA A 182 -3.96 22.66 7.79
N ASN A 183 -5.14 22.25 7.33
CA ASN A 183 -6.38 23.04 7.44
C ASN A 183 -6.85 23.21 8.90
N GLU A 184 -6.52 22.27 9.77
CA GLU A 184 -6.88 22.27 11.19
C GLU A 184 -5.71 22.70 12.10
N GLY A 185 -4.47 22.66 11.61
CA GLY A 185 -3.27 22.85 12.43
C GLY A 185 -3.11 21.74 13.49
N LYS A 186 -3.52 20.52 13.13
CA LYS A 186 -3.68 19.38 14.02
C LYS A 186 -2.74 18.25 13.64
N TRP A 187 -2.07 17.66 14.62
CA TRP A 187 -1.45 16.35 14.51
C TRP A 187 -2.38 15.30 15.09
N HIS A 188 -2.57 14.20 14.37
CA HIS A 188 -3.10 12.96 14.90
C HIS A 188 -1.94 11.99 15.10
N VAL A 189 -1.81 11.43 16.30
CA VAL A 189 -0.72 10.51 16.66
C VAL A 189 -1.31 9.18 17.10
N TYR A 190 -0.82 8.10 16.50
CA TYR A 190 -1.18 6.72 16.79
C TYR A 190 0.06 5.94 17.22
N LEU A 191 -0.06 5.18 18.31
CA LEU A 191 0.97 4.27 18.79
C LEU A 191 0.38 2.89 19.02
N GLU A 192 1.08 1.84 18.59
CA GLU A 192 0.69 0.45 18.82
C GLU A 192 1.86 -0.39 19.31
N LYS A 193 1.60 -1.25 20.28
CA LYS A 193 2.53 -2.30 20.72
C LYS A 193 1.76 -3.47 21.31
N ASP A 194 2.15 -4.68 20.91
CA ASP A 194 1.57 -5.94 21.43
C ASP A 194 0.03 -5.96 21.38
N ASP A 195 -0.54 -5.55 20.24
CA ASP A 195 -1.99 -5.43 19.99
C ASP A 195 -2.73 -4.45 20.92
N VAL A 196 -2.01 -3.58 21.62
CA VAL A 196 -2.55 -2.46 22.38
C VAL A 196 -2.21 -1.17 21.67
N ASP A 197 -3.22 -0.37 21.37
CA ASP A 197 -3.08 0.92 20.70
C ASP A 197 -3.54 2.09 21.58
N CYS A 198 -3.02 3.27 21.25
CA CYS A 198 -3.55 4.52 21.74
C CYS A 198 -3.44 5.59 20.65
N SER A 199 -4.27 6.62 20.76
CA SER A 199 -4.20 7.75 19.84
C SER A 199 -4.56 9.05 20.53
N PHE A 200 -4.04 10.15 20.01
CA PHE A 200 -4.43 11.48 20.46
C PHE A 200 -4.26 12.51 19.36
N ASP A 201 -5.00 13.61 19.51
CA ASP A 201 -4.80 14.81 18.71
C ASP A 201 -3.96 15.83 19.49
N ASP A 202 -3.07 16.53 18.81
CA ASP A 202 -2.33 17.67 19.34
C ASP A 202 -2.50 18.89 18.43
N TYR A 203 -2.57 20.07 19.05
CA TYR A 203 -2.74 21.36 18.37
C TYR A 203 -1.62 22.31 18.82
N PRO A 204 -0.39 22.15 18.28
CA PRO A 204 0.81 22.84 18.79
C PRO A 204 0.67 24.36 18.85
N ALA A 205 -0.06 24.96 17.91
CA ALA A 205 -0.23 26.41 17.83
C ALA A 205 -1.10 27.00 18.96
N THR A 206 -1.97 26.19 19.59
CA THR A 206 -2.96 26.69 20.56
C THR A 206 -2.84 26.08 21.95
N ASP A 207 -2.03 25.04 22.14
CA ASP A 207 -1.98 24.21 23.38
C ASP A 207 -3.40 23.75 23.80
N ALA A 208 -4.29 23.59 22.82
CA ALA A 208 -5.65 23.14 23.06
C ALA A 208 -5.66 21.64 23.36
N LYS A 209 -6.56 21.23 24.26
CA LYS A 209 -6.76 19.80 24.53
C LYS A 209 -7.35 19.13 23.29
N GLY A 210 -6.62 18.16 22.74
CA GLY A 210 -7.12 17.30 21.69
C GLY A 210 -7.94 16.12 22.21
N TRP A 211 -8.37 15.29 21.28
CA TRP A 211 -9.02 14.01 21.53
C TRP A 211 -8.00 12.96 21.98
N GLU A 212 -8.44 11.95 22.73
CA GLU A 212 -7.60 10.88 23.27
C GLU A 212 -8.35 9.55 23.23
N TYR A 213 -7.61 8.46 23.00
CA TYR A 213 -8.12 7.09 23.00
C TYR A 213 -7.07 6.09 23.50
N PRO A 214 -7.47 5.02 24.20
CA PRO A 214 -8.82 4.79 24.74
C PRO A 214 -9.14 5.68 25.95
N ASP A 215 -8.11 6.09 26.69
CA ASP A 215 -8.17 6.99 27.83
C ASP A 215 -6.80 7.66 28.07
N ILE A 216 -6.82 8.74 28.86
CA ILE A 216 -5.62 9.54 29.17
C ILE A 216 -4.52 8.73 29.86
N GLU A 217 -4.88 7.75 30.69
CA GLU A 217 -3.89 6.95 31.44
C GLU A 217 -3.11 6.04 30.49
N THR A 218 -3.80 5.45 29.51
CA THR A 218 -3.21 4.61 28.46
C THR A 218 -2.31 5.43 27.54
N VAL A 219 -2.80 6.58 27.06
CA VAL A 219 -1.99 7.49 26.22
C VAL A 219 -0.72 7.93 26.96
N HIS A 220 -0.85 8.39 28.21
CA HIS A 220 0.30 8.86 28.99
C HIS A 220 1.33 7.77 29.23
N ARG A 221 0.88 6.55 29.54
CA ARG A 221 1.76 5.40 29.72
C ARG A 221 2.50 5.06 28.42
N MET A 222 1.77 4.88 27.31
CA MET A 222 2.36 4.40 26.06
C MET A 222 3.29 5.43 25.42
N VAL A 223 2.90 6.71 25.37
CA VAL A 223 3.78 7.79 24.88
C VAL A 223 4.99 7.95 25.81
N GLY A 224 4.80 7.77 27.12
CA GLY A 224 5.87 7.84 28.11
C GLY A 224 6.89 6.73 27.94
N ASP A 225 6.43 5.52 27.69
CA ASP A 225 7.27 4.35 27.41
C ASP A 225 8.00 4.48 26.06
N ALA A 226 7.32 4.98 25.02
CA ALA A 226 7.87 5.13 23.68
C ALA A 226 8.95 6.23 23.62
N PHE A 227 8.77 7.34 24.33
CA PHE A 227 9.63 8.53 24.21
C PHE A 227 10.38 8.92 25.49
N ALA A 228 10.33 8.07 26.53
CA ALA A 228 10.90 8.36 27.86
C ALA A 228 10.47 9.72 28.42
N SER A 229 9.17 10.02 28.35
CA SER A 229 8.58 11.32 28.71
C SER A 229 7.46 11.20 29.73
N GLN A 230 7.11 12.31 30.41
CA GLN A 230 6.10 12.34 31.47
C GLN A 230 5.37 13.69 31.49
N GLY A 231 4.14 13.69 32.00
CA GLY A 231 3.32 14.91 32.15
C GLY A 231 2.99 15.60 30.83
N LYS A 232 2.81 16.92 30.81
CA LYS A 232 2.42 17.65 29.60
C LYS A 232 3.43 17.54 28.44
N GLU A 233 4.69 17.24 28.72
CA GLU A 233 5.72 17.08 27.68
C GLU A 233 5.47 15.86 26.79
N LEU A 234 4.62 14.92 27.21
CA LEU A 234 4.27 13.71 26.46
C LEU A 234 3.80 14.02 25.03
N TYR A 235 2.87 14.97 24.86
CA TYR A 235 2.22 15.25 23.57
C TYR A 235 3.16 15.83 22.52
N TYR A 236 4.21 16.54 22.95
CA TYR A 236 5.18 17.18 22.06
C TYR A 236 6.30 16.26 21.60
N LYS A 237 6.53 15.14 22.30
CA LYS A 237 7.69 14.26 22.05
C LYS A 237 7.65 13.52 20.72
N PRO A 238 6.49 12.99 20.26
CA PRO A 238 6.41 12.42 18.92
C PRO A 238 6.73 13.43 17.83
N ILE A 239 6.24 14.68 17.98
CA ILE A 239 6.51 15.77 17.01
C ILE A 239 7.99 16.12 17.00
N ALA A 240 8.60 16.33 18.17
CA ALA A 240 10.04 16.60 18.28
C ALA A 240 10.90 15.45 17.71
N TYR A 241 10.45 14.20 17.86
CA TYR A 241 11.10 13.05 17.25
C TYR A 241 11.01 13.10 15.72
N PHE A 242 9.83 13.38 15.16
CA PHE A 242 9.68 13.52 13.71
C PHE A 242 10.50 14.69 13.15
N GLU A 243 10.55 15.84 13.84
CA GLU A 243 11.41 16.97 13.48
C GLU A 243 12.89 16.56 13.44
N GLN A 244 13.35 15.80 14.43
CA GLN A 244 14.72 15.28 14.45
C GLN A 244 14.99 14.35 13.26
N VAL A 245 14.04 13.46 12.92
CA VAL A 245 14.15 12.57 11.77
C VAL A 245 14.29 13.36 10.47
N VAL A 246 13.47 14.41 10.27
CA VAL A 246 13.55 15.27 9.08
C VAL A 246 14.89 16.00 9.03
N GLN A 247 15.35 16.57 10.14
CA GLN A 247 16.63 17.25 10.21
C GLN A 247 17.80 16.33 9.89
N GLU A 248 17.86 15.13 10.48
CA GLU A 248 18.96 14.19 10.27
C GLU A 248 19.05 13.69 8.82
N ARG A 249 17.93 13.66 8.10
CA ARG A 249 17.83 13.08 6.75
C ARG A 249 17.97 14.10 5.65
N PHE A 250 17.37 15.27 5.84
CA PHE A 250 17.24 16.27 4.78
C PHE A 250 17.95 17.58 5.12
N ASP A 251 18.49 17.71 6.34
CA ASP A 251 19.10 18.94 6.86
C ASP A 251 18.13 20.14 6.81
N MET A 252 16.85 19.87 7.09
CA MET A 252 15.73 20.81 7.00
C MET A 252 14.82 20.69 8.22
N THR A 253 14.00 21.70 8.46
CA THR A 253 12.81 21.57 9.33
C THR A 253 11.65 20.89 8.58
N MET A 254 10.65 20.41 9.32
CA MET A 254 9.41 19.88 8.73
C MET A 254 8.71 20.94 7.87
N GLU A 255 8.70 22.20 8.31
CA GLU A 255 8.09 23.31 7.58
C GLU A 255 8.82 23.61 6.29
N GLU A 256 10.16 23.56 6.28
CA GLU A 256 10.98 23.72 5.08
C GLU A 256 10.73 22.58 4.08
N LEU A 257 10.70 21.34 4.56
CA LEU A 257 10.40 20.17 3.74
C LEU A 257 8.99 20.26 3.12
N TYR A 258 7.99 20.64 3.91
CA TYR A 258 6.61 20.81 3.43
C TYR A 258 6.47 21.98 2.46
N ALA A 259 7.25 23.05 2.64
CA ALA A 259 7.20 24.27 1.85
C ALA A 259 8.15 24.26 0.63
N LEU A 260 8.76 23.12 0.28
CA LEU A 260 9.57 23.02 -0.92
C LEU A 260 8.78 23.54 -2.15
N PRO A 261 9.45 24.28 -3.05
CA PRO A 261 8.78 24.87 -4.21
C PRO A 261 8.23 23.76 -5.12
N VAL A 262 7.33 24.13 -6.03
CA VAL A 262 7.08 23.28 -7.19
C VAL A 262 8.23 23.53 -8.19
N GLY A 263 8.77 22.47 -8.79
CA GLY A 263 9.76 22.62 -9.86
C GLY A 263 9.13 23.34 -11.07
N GLU A 264 9.91 24.18 -11.75
CA GLU A 264 9.52 24.82 -13.02
C GLU A 264 9.51 23.82 -14.18
#